data_AF-A0A975GNQ2-F1
#
_entry.id   AF-A0A975GNQ2-F1
#
_cell.length_a   1.000
_cell.length_b   1.000
_cell.length_c   1.000
_cell.angle_alpha   90.00
_cell.angle_beta   90.00
_cell.angle_gamma   90.00
#
_symmetry.space_group_name_H-M   'P 1'
#
loop_
_entity.id
_entity.type
_entity.pdbx_description
1 polymer ?
#
loop_
_entity_poly.entity_id
_entity_poly.type
_entity_poly.pdbx_seq_one_letter_code
_entity_poly.pdbx_strand_id
1 'polypeptide(L)'
;MLKFSRNKVVSIVREDQDILVVHGSLDDMIYGVEVDVSVRISDLTLLSVEGKWNRWTTPECPRAVPFLQEAVGFCIEDEDNTQKIHKIIGRKGCRHFATLLIECCDSVEETVKIIRWEDAKESQPDLTFEAFLNGQTEAAPKPGKTPHEDICKTQNQAPPENKETPHIRVQEKPVQRERKPGGVVIDLHTHTFPASPCSSVSEDHLIEEAKRIGLDGICLADHNYIWEANRVEELRQKHGFLVLRGTEITTDQGHILVFGVNNNITPDGDGILSLEVLRERVEKADGFMIAAHPFRGFLVFGVKQLGLTVENAMTRPLFKYVDAVEVMNGKVTEKENEFSSQVAAGLGFPSTGGSDAHEVNEVGIYATQFFDSIKDEKDLLNALKNRNYSPVTFRKGGALT
;
A
#
# COMPACT_ATOMS: atom_id res chain seq x y z
N MET A 1 7.56 -15.21 9.80
CA MET A 1 7.08 -14.21 10.76
C MET A 1 6.95 -12.92 9.98
N LEU A 2 5.72 -12.50 9.67
CA LEU A 2 5.47 -11.21 9.04
C LEU A 2 5.98 -10.12 10.01
N LYS A 3 7.01 -9.38 9.61
CA LYS A 3 7.48 -8.22 10.36
C LYS A 3 6.94 -6.99 9.65
N PHE A 4 5.76 -6.53 10.05
CA PHE A 4 5.30 -5.20 9.70
C PHE A 4 5.67 -4.28 10.87
N SER A 5 6.46 -3.24 10.59
CA SER A 5 6.72 -2.16 11.55
C SER A 5 6.18 -0.86 10.97
N ARG A 6 5.44 -0.14 11.79
CA ARG A 6 4.99 1.22 11.52
C ARG A 6 5.34 2.06 12.73
N ASN A 7 6.11 3.12 12.50
CA ASN A 7 6.37 4.15 13.47
C ASN A 7 5.54 5.38 13.08
N LYS A 8 4.85 5.95 14.06
CA LYS A 8 4.23 7.26 13.94
C LYS A 8 4.75 8.11 15.09
N VAL A 9 5.27 9.28 14.77
CA VAL A 9 5.80 10.23 15.75
C VAL A 9 5.18 11.58 15.48
N VAL A 10 4.64 12.20 16.52
CA VAL A 10 4.23 13.60 16.48
C VAL A 10 5.07 14.34 17.50
N SER A 11 5.67 15.43 17.05
CA SER A 11 6.45 16.33 17.90
C SER A 11 5.81 17.71 17.83
N ILE A 12 5.66 18.36 18.97
CA ILE A 12 5.02 19.67 19.09
C ILE A 12 5.98 20.59 19.82
N VAL A 13 6.21 21.76 19.24
CA VAL A 13 7.02 22.83 19.82
C VAL A 13 6.16 24.08 19.88
N ARG A 14 6.18 24.74 21.04
CA ARG A 14 5.61 26.07 21.18
C ARG A 14 6.59 27.09 20.59
N GLU A 15 6.25 27.66 19.43
CA GLU A 15 7.10 28.64 18.75
C GLU A 15 7.04 30.00 19.46
N ASP A 16 5.84 30.43 19.87
CA ASP A 16 5.63 31.65 20.64
C ASP A 16 4.44 31.52 21.62
N GLN A 17 3.92 32.65 22.11
CA GLN A 17 2.81 32.65 23.07
C GLN A 17 1.50 32.07 22.52
N ASP A 18 1.25 32.14 21.21
CA ASP A 18 -0.03 31.75 20.59
C ASP A 18 0.13 30.78 19.40
N ILE A 19 1.35 30.33 19.06
CA ILE A 19 1.61 29.42 17.95
C ILE A 19 2.29 28.12 18.41
N LEU A 20 1.72 26.99 18.00
CA LEU A 20 2.34 25.67 18.04
C LEU A 20 2.80 25.26 16.64
N VAL A 21 4.02 24.75 16.53
CA VAL A 21 4.51 24.08 15.34
C VAL A 21 4.54 22.58 15.62
N VAL A 22 3.90 21.82 14.75
CA VAL A 22 3.69 20.39 14.87
C VAL A 22 4.37 19.71 13.68
N HIS A 23 5.26 18.78 13.96
CA HIS A 23 5.85 17.90 12.96
C HIS A 23 5.39 16.46 13.22
N GLY A 24 4.63 15.92 12.29
CA GLY A 24 4.20 14.53 12.27
C GLY A 24 4.98 13.74 11.23
N SER A 25 5.46 12.54 11.59
CA SER A 25 6.03 11.58 10.66
C SER A 25 5.36 10.22 10.82
N LEU A 26 5.11 9.56 9.69
CA LEU A 26 4.70 8.17 9.61
C LEU A 26 5.69 7.46 8.71
N ASP A 27 6.35 6.44 9.24
CA ASP A 27 7.32 5.61 8.55
C ASP A 27 7.00 4.14 8.79
N ASP A 28 6.60 3.44 7.74
CA ASP A 28 6.39 1.99 7.73
C ASP A 28 7.03 1.35 6.51
N MET A 29 7.09 0.02 6.43
CA MET A 29 7.80 -0.67 5.33
C MET A 29 7.24 -0.39 3.92
N ILE A 30 6.14 0.35 3.78
CA ILE A 30 5.44 0.63 2.52
C ILE A 30 5.39 2.15 2.26
N TYR A 31 5.21 2.97 3.30
CA TYR A 31 4.98 4.40 3.20
C TYR A 31 5.87 5.17 4.17
N GLY A 32 6.38 6.31 3.70
CA GLY A 32 7.09 7.30 4.50
C GLY A 32 6.51 8.67 4.18
N VAL A 33 5.89 9.33 5.15
CA VAL A 33 5.20 10.61 4.96
C VAL A 33 5.38 11.52 6.18
N GLU A 34 5.55 12.81 5.91
CA GLU A 34 5.72 13.87 6.90
C GLU A 34 4.64 14.94 6.70
N VAL A 35 4.18 15.54 7.79
CA VAL A 35 3.26 16.68 7.80
C VAL A 35 3.76 17.71 8.80
N ASP A 36 3.89 18.95 8.35
CA ASP A 36 4.21 20.10 9.18
C ASP A 36 2.96 21.00 9.30
N VAL A 37 2.59 21.36 10.52
CA VAL A 37 1.37 22.12 10.81
C VAL A 37 1.70 23.24 11.78
N SER A 38 1.24 24.46 11.49
CA SER A 38 1.21 25.53 12.50
C SER A 38 -0.22 25.70 13.01
N VAL A 39 -0.40 25.79 14.32
CA VAL A 39 -1.72 25.89 14.97
C VAL A 39 -1.74 27.07 15.92
N ARG A 40 -2.82 27.85 15.87
CA ARG A 40 -3.05 28.93 16.85
C ARG A 40 -3.62 28.37 18.15
N ILE A 41 -3.01 28.69 19.29
CA ILE A 41 -3.40 28.16 20.61
C ILE A 41 -4.75 28.71 21.07
N SER A 42 -5.01 29.99 20.81
CA SER A 42 -6.21 30.69 21.29
C SER A 42 -7.53 30.16 20.76
N ASP A 43 -7.56 29.63 19.53
CA ASP A 43 -8.77 29.12 18.88
C ASP A 43 -8.60 27.73 18.21
N LEU A 44 -7.42 27.11 18.35
CA LEU A 44 -7.06 25.82 17.76
C LEU A 44 -7.28 25.74 16.23
N THR A 45 -7.09 26.86 15.54
CA THR A 45 -7.15 26.92 14.08
C THR A 45 -5.83 26.50 13.42
N LEU A 46 -5.91 25.66 12.39
CA LEU A 46 -4.77 25.32 11.52
C LEU A 46 -4.37 26.52 10.65
N LEU A 47 -3.16 27.05 10.84
CA LEU A 47 -2.64 28.22 10.13
C LEU A 47 -1.87 27.86 8.86
N SER A 48 -1.18 26.74 8.87
CA SER A 48 -0.46 26.18 7.72
C SER A 48 -0.48 24.65 7.82
N VAL A 49 -0.52 23.98 6.66
CA VAL A 49 -0.42 22.52 6.56
C VAL A 49 0.42 22.16 5.34
N GLU A 50 1.65 21.76 5.59
CA GLU A 50 2.58 21.28 4.57
C GLU A 50 2.80 19.78 4.72
N GLY A 51 3.17 19.11 3.63
CA GLY A 51 3.42 17.69 3.69
C GLY A 51 4.39 17.23 2.62
N LYS A 52 5.05 16.12 2.93
CA LYS A 52 6.12 15.56 2.10
C LYS A 52 6.03 14.05 2.10
N TRP A 53 6.27 13.47 0.94
CA TRP A 53 6.48 12.04 0.82
C TRP A 53 7.97 11.72 0.83
N ASN A 54 8.34 10.73 1.63
CA ASN A 54 9.67 10.13 1.66
C ASN A 54 9.69 8.79 0.92
N ARG A 55 8.61 8.00 1.02
CA ARG A 55 8.43 6.70 0.33
C ARG A 55 6.94 6.46 0.05
N TRP A 56 6.61 5.99 -1.15
CA TRP A 56 5.23 5.76 -1.58
C TRP A 56 5.17 4.66 -2.63
N THR A 57 4.00 4.03 -2.77
CA THR A 57 3.79 2.92 -3.71
C THR A 57 3.05 3.32 -4.98
N THR A 58 2.44 4.52 -5.04
CA THR A 58 1.69 4.96 -6.21
C THR A 58 2.12 6.36 -6.67
N PRO A 59 2.30 6.61 -7.98
CA PRO A 59 2.74 7.91 -8.50
C PRO A 59 1.79 9.08 -8.17
N GLU A 60 0.54 8.79 -7.81
CA GLU A 60 -0.46 9.79 -7.41
C GLU A 60 -0.27 10.26 -5.96
N CYS A 61 0.48 9.53 -5.12
CA CYS A 61 0.70 9.89 -3.73
C CYS A 61 1.20 11.35 -3.57
N PRO A 62 2.23 11.81 -4.30
CA PRO A 62 2.66 13.21 -4.25
C PRO A 62 1.60 14.23 -4.72
N ARG A 63 0.65 13.84 -5.58
CA ARG A 63 -0.45 14.72 -6.01
C ARG A 63 -1.41 15.08 -4.87
N ALA A 64 -1.36 14.34 -3.77
CA ALA A 64 -2.14 14.66 -2.56
C ALA A 64 -1.59 15.86 -1.78
N VAL A 65 -0.32 16.24 -1.96
CA VAL A 65 0.34 17.30 -1.17
C VAL A 65 -0.38 18.65 -1.29
N PRO A 66 -0.74 19.16 -2.49
CA PRO A 66 -1.45 20.43 -2.59
C PRO A 66 -2.81 20.45 -1.90
N PHE A 67 -3.48 19.31 -1.73
CA PHE A 67 -4.79 19.23 -1.07
C PHE A 67 -4.70 19.50 0.44
N LEU A 68 -3.53 19.35 1.07
CA LEU A 68 -3.32 19.69 2.48
C LEU A 68 -3.68 21.13 2.80
N GLN A 69 -3.48 22.04 1.84
CA GLN A 69 -3.82 23.45 1.98
C GLN A 69 -5.33 23.67 2.14
N GLU A 70 -6.20 22.74 1.71
CA GLU A 70 -7.66 22.85 1.95
C GLU A 70 -8.02 22.68 3.45
N ALA A 71 -7.11 22.18 4.30
CA ALA A 71 -7.33 22.08 5.74
C ALA A 71 -6.94 23.37 6.50
N VAL A 72 -6.28 24.33 5.85
CA VAL A 72 -5.96 25.62 6.47
C VAL A 72 -7.26 26.34 6.84
N GLY A 73 -7.35 26.80 8.08
CA GLY A 73 -8.54 27.42 8.66
C GLY A 73 -9.49 26.43 9.35
N PHE A 74 -9.21 25.13 9.36
CA PHE A 74 -9.99 24.20 10.18
C PHE A 74 -9.71 24.44 11.65
N CYS A 75 -10.76 24.32 12.47
CA CYS A 75 -10.65 24.36 13.92
C CYS A 75 -10.59 22.92 14.45
N ILE A 76 -9.65 22.63 15.34
CA ILE A 76 -9.48 21.29 15.90
C ILE A 76 -10.69 20.89 16.76
N GLU A 77 -11.27 21.82 17.52
CA GLU A 77 -12.41 21.57 18.42
C GLU A 77 -13.76 21.39 17.70
N ASP A 78 -13.83 21.61 16.38
CA ASP A 78 -15.06 21.39 15.61
C ASP A 78 -15.47 19.90 15.67
N GLU A 79 -16.71 19.60 16.07
CA GLU A 79 -17.22 18.21 16.17
C GLU A 79 -17.11 17.41 14.86
N ASP A 80 -17.10 18.09 13.72
CA ASP A 80 -16.98 17.50 12.39
C ASP A 80 -15.57 17.61 11.79
N ASN A 81 -14.56 18.10 12.53
CA ASN A 81 -13.19 18.30 12.02
C ASN A 81 -12.60 17.01 11.42
N THR A 82 -12.65 15.91 12.16
CA THR A 82 -12.18 14.59 11.69
C THR A 82 -12.90 14.16 10.41
N GLN A 83 -14.19 14.46 10.28
CA GLN A 83 -14.99 14.13 9.11
C GLN A 83 -14.62 15.03 7.91
N LYS A 84 -14.38 16.32 8.15
CA LYS A 84 -13.88 17.29 7.17
C LYS A 84 -12.52 16.84 6.65
N ILE A 85 -11.56 16.50 7.52
CA ILE A 85 -10.22 16.02 7.15
C ILE A 85 -10.31 14.73 6.33
N HIS A 86 -11.09 13.73 6.76
CA HIS A 86 -11.26 12.50 5.98
C HIS A 86 -11.91 12.75 4.61
N LYS A 87 -12.87 13.67 4.51
CA LYS A 87 -13.55 14.00 3.25
C LYS A 87 -12.64 14.78 2.30
N ILE A 88 -11.92 15.76 2.80
CA ILE A 88 -11.17 16.71 1.99
C ILE A 88 -9.76 16.17 1.75
N ILE A 89 -8.99 15.91 2.80
CA ILE A 89 -7.64 15.37 2.68
C ILE A 89 -7.68 13.88 2.31
N GLY A 90 -8.53 13.09 2.97
CA GLY A 90 -8.52 11.63 2.80
C GLY A 90 -9.05 11.15 1.45
N ARG A 91 -10.26 11.60 1.08
CA ARG A 91 -10.94 11.15 -0.16
C ARG A 91 -10.48 11.89 -1.41
N LYS A 92 -10.20 13.20 -1.35
CA LYS A 92 -9.71 13.94 -2.53
C LYS A 92 -8.19 13.88 -2.68
N GLY A 93 -7.45 13.81 -1.58
CA GLY A 93 -5.98 13.78 -1.56
C GLY A 93 -5.42 12.38 -1.26
N CYS A 94 -5.03 12.14 -0.01
CA CYS A 94 -4.53 10.85 0.46
C CYS A 94 -4.96 10.56 1.91
N ARG A 95 -5.32 9.30 2.17
CA ARG A 95 -5.70 8.82 3.50
C ARG A 95 -4.54 8.77 4.49
N HIS A 96 -3.30 8.53 4.03
CA HIS A 96 -2.12 8.55 4.90
C HIS A 96 -1.90 9.94 5.49
N PHE A 97 -1.98 10.99 4.66
CA PHE A 97 -1.97 12.38 5.11
C PHE A 97 -3.11 12.69 6.07
N ALA A 98 -4.34 12.29 5.73
CA ALA A 98 -5.49 12.53 6.60
C ALA A 98 -5.32 11.90 7.99
N THR A 99 -4.88 10.64 8.05
CA THR A 99 -4.65 9.92 9.31
C THR A 99 -3.49 10.52 10.12
N LEU A 100 -2.43 10.98 9.47
CA LEU A 100 -1.32 11.64 10.17
C LEU A 100 -1.73 13.04 10.67
N LEU A 101 -2.46 13.81 9.87
CA LEU A 101 -2.97 15.12 10.25
C LEU A 101 -3.95 15.05 11.43
N ILE A 102 -4.84 14.05 11.46
CA ILE A 102 -5.73 13.82 12.61
C ILE A 102 -4.91 13.55 13.88
N GLU A 103 -3.87 12.72 13.80
CA GLU A 103 -3.00 12.47 14.96
C GLU A 103 -2.29 13.75 15.44
N CYS A 104 -1.86 14.61 14.51
CA CYS A 104 -1.32 15.93 14.84
C CYS A 104 -2.35 16.77 15.58
N CYS A 105 -3.61 16.80 15.12
CA CYS A 105 -4.70 17.52 15.80
C CYS A 105 -4.95 16.98 17.21
N ASP A 106 -5.09 15.66 17.37
CA ASP A 106 -5.33 15.02 18.67
C ASP A 106 -4.17 15.31 19.65
N SER A 107 -2.93 15.27 19.17
CA SER A 107 -1.74 15.58 19.97
C SER A 107 -1.69 17.05 20.39
N VAL A 108 -2.20 17.97 19.57
CA VAL A 108 -2.33 19.39 19.90
C VAL A 108 -3.35 19.59 21.01
N GLU A 109 -4.51 18.93 20.97
CA GLU A 109 -5.50 19.04 22.05
C GLU A 109 -4.91 18.63 23.41
N GLU A 110 -4.16 17.54 23.46
CA GLU A 110 -3.48 17.09 24.68
C GLU A 110 -2.40 18.09 25.11
N THR A 111 -1.62 18.63 24.17
CA THR A 111 -0.58 19.63 24.46
C THR A 111 -1.18 20.92 25.02
N VAL A 112 -2.31 21.37 24.49
CA VAL A 112 -3.00 22.57 24.96
C VAL A 112 -3.54 22.40 26.38
N LYS A 113 -3.98 21.19 26.77
CA LYS A 113 -4.33 20.89 28.17
C LYS A 113 -3.12 21.06 29.09
N ILE A 114 -1.95 20.62 28.65
CA ILE A 114 -0.69 20.78 29.41
C ILE A 114 -0.32 22.26 29.52
N ILE A 115 -0.35 23.01 28.42
CA ILE A 115 -0.04 24.45 28.42
C ILE A 115 -0.99 25.20 29.36
N ARG A 116 -2.30 24.96 29.26
CA ARG A 116 -3.30 25.59 30.14
C ARG A 116 -3.10 25.22 31.62
N TRP A 117 -2.61 24.01 31.90
CA TRP A 117 -2.25 23.59 33.25
C TRP A 117 -0.99 24.30 33.76
N GLU A 118 0.05 24.42 32.93
CA GLU A 118 1.27 25.16 33.26
C GLU A 118 0.97 26.63 33.55
N ASP A 119 0.13 27.26 32.72
CA ASP A 119 -0.34 28.63 32.94
C ASP A 119 -1.13 28.73 34.27
N ALA A 120 -1.99 27.75 34.58
CA ALA A 120 -2.72 27.71 35.85
C ALA A 120 -1.81 27.54 37.07
N LYS A 121 -0.68 26.84 36.92
CA LYS A 121 0.30 26.66 38.00
C LYS A 121 1.03 27.94 38.39
N GLU A 122 1.09 28.95 37.53
CA GLU A 122 1.60 30.27 37.92
C GLU A 122 0.76 30.86 39.06
N SER A 123 -0.54 30.59 39.08
CA SER A 123 -1.48 31.03 40.13
C SER A 123 -1.68 29.99 41.24
N GLN A 124 -1.50 28.70 40.95
CA GLN A 124 -1.67 27.58 41.90
C GLN A 124 -0.47 26.61 41.81
N PRO A 125 0.67 26.90 42.49
CA PRO A 125 1.90 26.12 42.33
C PRO A 125 1.78 24.62 42.65
N ASP A 126 0.88 24.26 43.57
CA ASP A 126 0.64 22.89 44.03
C ASP A 126 -0.39 22.13 43.19
N LEU A 127 -0.95 22.75 42.14
CA LEU A 127 -1.95 22.12 41.28
C LEU A 127 -1.34 20.96 40.47
N THR A 128 -1.79 19.74 40.74
CA THR A 128 -1.40 18.56 39.97
C THR A 128 -2.14 18.51 38.64
N PHE A 129 -1.54 17.88 37.62
CA PHE A 129 -2.18 17.72 36.31
C PHE A 129 -3.49 16.93 36.41
N GLU A 130 -3.55 15.91 37.26
CA GLU A 130 -4.76 15.13 37.53
C GLU A 130 -5.87 15.97 38.15
N ALA A 131 -5.55 16.83 39.12
CA ALA A 131 -6.52 17.75 39.73
C ALA A 131 -7.06 18.76 38.69
N PHE A 132 -6.19 19.26 37.81
CA PHE A 132 -6.57 20.15 36.72
C PHE A 132 -7.54 19.50 35.73
N LEU A 133 -7.25 18.29 35.25
CA LEU A 133 -8.14 17.55 34.34
C LEU A 133 -9.51 17.25 34.97
N ASN A 134 -9.54 17.03 36.29
CA ASN A 134 -10.78 16.81 37.05
C ASN A 134 -11.55 18.11 37.39
N GLY A 135 -11.09 19.26 36.88
CA GLY A 135 -11.77 20.55 37.07
C GLY A 135 -11.60 21.15 38.48
N GLN A 136 -10.65 20.66 39.27
CA GLN A 136 -10.34 21.18 40.61
C GLN A 136 -9.38 22.38 40.50
N THR A 137 -9.83 23.45 39.86
CA THR A 137 -9.10 24.73 39.78
C THR A 137 -9.86 25.79 40.56
N GLU A 138 -9.20 26.54 41.45
CA GLU A 138 -9.80 27.75 42.01
C GLU A 138 -9.92 28.79 40.88
N ALA A 139 -11.15 29.20 40.57
CA ALA A 139 -11.49 29.91 39.35
C ALA A 139 -10.86 31.31 39.24
N ALA A 140 -10.27 31.60 38.07
CA ALA A 140 -10.17 32.94 37.48
C ALA A 140 -11.04 33.01 36.20
N PRO A 141 -11.56 34.18 35.81
CA PRO A 141 -12.87 34.31 35.17
C PRO A 141 -12.87 33.94 33.68
N LYS A 142 -13.85 33.14 33.26
CA LYS A 142 -14.18 32.92 31.85
C LYS A 142 -14.98 34.12 31.30
N PRO A 143 -14.70 34.63 30.08
CA PRO A 143 -15.67 35.42 29.33
C PRO A 143 -16.79 34.50 28.82
N GLY A 144 -18.02 34.94 29.02
CA GLY A 144 -19.19 34.08 29.14
C GLY A 144 -19.68 33.38 27.87
N LYS A 145 -20.37 32.26 28.10
CA LYS A 145 -21.47 31.77 27.27
C LYS A 145 -22.58 31.22 28.18
N THR A 146 -23.81 31.54 27.79
CA THR A 146 -25.10 31.28 28.44
C THR A 146 -25.47 29.79 28.49
N PRO A 147 -26.39 29.38 29.40
CA PRO A 147 -26.68 27.98 29.68
C PRO A 147 -27.76 27.42 28.77
N HIS A 148 -27.62 26.15 28.39
CA HIS A 148 -28.76 25.29 28.06
C HIS A 148 -28.47 23.86 28.55
N GLU A 149 -29.24 23.46 29.55
CA GLU A 149 -29.50 22.07 29.92
C GLU A 149 -30.42 21.45 28.85
N ASP A 150 -30.15 20.22 28.42
CA ASP A 150 -30.92 19.02 28.83
C ASP A 150 -30.70 17.79 27.91
N ILE A 151 -30.40 16.67 28.57
CA ILE A 151 -30.92 15.31 28.35
C ILE A 151 -30.71 14.66 26.97
N CYS A 152 -29.88 13.61 26.93
CA CYS A 152 -30.36 12.32 26.42
C CYS A 152 -29.59 11.12 26.97
N LYS A 153 -30.36 10.14 27.45
CA LYS A 153 -29.91 8.89 28.06
C LYS A 153 -29.50 7.88 26.99
N THR A 154 -28.42 7.17 27.30
CA THR A 154 -27.94 5.93 26.68
C THR A 154 -29.02 4.87 26.46
N GLN A 155 -29.02 4.23 25.28
CA GLN A 155 -29.33 2.80 25.14
C GLN A 155 -28.40 2.15 24.10
N ASN A 156 -27.45 1.36 24.60
CA ASN A 156 -26.70 0.39 23.81
C ASN A 156 -27.63 -0.75 23.40
N GLN A 157 -27.66 -1.07 22.10
CA GLN A 157 -28.13 -2.37 21.62
C GLN A 157 -27.02 -3.03 20.80
N ALA A 158 -26.70 -4.26 21.18
CA ALA A 158 -25.72 -5.12 20.51
C ALA A 158 -26.21 -5.52 19.11
N PRO A 159 -25.30 -5.77 18.14
CA PRO A 159 -25.69 -6.24 16.81
C PRO A 159 -26.10 -7.73 16.86
N PRO A 160 -27.11 -8.16 16.07
CA PRO A 160 -27.57 -9.54 16.06
C PRO A 160 -26.67 -10.47 15.24
N GLU A 161 -26.78 -11.75 15.60
CA GLU A 161 -25.96 -12.89 15.19
C GLU A 161 -26.03 -13.26 13.70
N ASN A 162 -24.92 -13.88 13.27
CA ASN A 162 -24.64 -14.49 11.98
C ASN A 162 -25.77 -15.38 11.42
N LYS A 163 -26.06 -15.23 10.13
CA LYS A 163 -26.64 -16.29 9.30
C LYS A 163 -25.57 -16.81 8.34
N GLU A 164 -25.36 -18.13 8.41
CA GLU A 164 -24.41 -18.90 7.61
C GLU A 164 -24.66 -18.73 6.10
N THR A 165 -23.58 -18.53 5.36
CA THR A 165 -23.59 -18.44 3.89
C THR A 165 -23.12 -19.79 3.33
N PRO A 166 -23.72 -20.34 2.26
CA PRO A 166 -23.43 -21.70 1.80
C PRO A 166 -22.01 -21.82 1.26
N HIS A 167 -21.26 -22.81 1.74
CA HIS A 167 -19.96 -23.17 1.20
C HIS A 167 -20.09 -23.75 -0.22
N ILE A 168 -19.81 -22.93 -1.24
CA ILE A 168 -19.56 -23.43 -2.59
C ILE A 168 -18.16 -24.05 -2.60
N ARG A 169 -18.11 -25.38 -2.66
CA ARG A 169 -16.86 -26.14 -2.67
C ARG A 169 -16.32 -26.21 -4.10
N VAL A 170 -15.54 -25.21 -4.52
CA VAL A 170 -14.80 -25.26 -5.79
C VAL A 170 -13.43 -25.87 -5.51
N GLN A 171 -13.26 -27.14 -5.87
CA GLN A 171 -11.96 -27.81 -5.90
C GLN A 171 -11.26 -27.48 -7.21
N GLU A 172 -10.35 -26.51 -7.21
CA GLU A 172 -9.24 -26.57 -8.15
C GLU A 172 -8.11 -27.35 -7.47
N LYS A 173 -7.90 -28.59 -7.92
CA LYS A 173 -6.68 -29.32 -7.57
C LYS A 173 -5.52 -28.60 -8.26
N PRO A 174 -4.42 -28.26 -7.55
CA PRO A 174 -3.20 -27.84 -8.20
C PRO A 174 -2.86 -28.86 -9.28
N VAL A 175 -2.58 -28.40 -10.49
CA VAL A 175 -2.06 -29.26 -11.55
C VAL A 175 -0.69 -29.75 -11.09
N GLN A 176 -0.67 -30.89 -10.40
CA GLN A 176 0.57 -31.55 -9.95
C GLN A 176 1.24 -32.16 -11.19
N ARG A 177 1.98 -31.33 -11.93
CA ARG A 177 2.91 -31.77 -12.96
C ARG A 177 4.27 -31.97 -12.30
N GLU A 178 4.87 -33.13 -12.49
CA GLU A 178 6.26 -33.34 -12.08
C GLU A 178 7.17 -32.40 -12.88
N ARG A 179 8.03 -31.66 -12.18
CA ARG A 179 9.06 -30.80 -12.79
C ARG A 179 9.98 -31.68 -13.61
N LYS A 180 10.08 -31.45 -14.93
CA LYS A 180 11.07 -32.13 -15.77
C LYS A 180 12.48 -31.77 -15.27
N PRO A 181 13.50 -32.62 -15.52
CA PRO A 181 14.89 -32.20 -15.36
C PRO A 181 15.13 -30.88 -16.10
N GLY A 182 15.52 -29.84 -15.35
CA GLY A 182 15.74 -28.50 -15.88
C GLY A 182 14.55 -27.54 -15.81
N GLY A 183 13.39 -27.91 -15.25
CA GLY A 183 12.38 -26.90 -14.86
C GLY A 183 12.96 -25.88 -13.88
N VAL A 184 12.29 -24.77 -13.59
CA VAL A 184 12.81 -23.67 -12.75
C VAL A 184 11.72 -23.04 -11.88
N VAL A 185 12.09 -22.40 -10.78
CA VAL A 185 11.19 -21.55 -9.97
C VAL A 185 11.69 -20.12 -9.99
N ILE A 186 10.86 -19.23 -10.54
CA ILE A 186 11.22 -17.83 -10.80
C ILE A 186 10.24 -16.92 -10.07
N ASP A 187 10.74 -15.92 -9.37
CA ASP A 187 9.91 -14.84 -8.85
C ASP A 187 9.62 -13.83 -9.96
N LEU A 188 8.37 -13.73 -10.40
CA LEU A 188 7.99 -12.92 -11.57
C LEU A 188 7.75 -11.44 -11.22
N HIS A 189 7.72 -11.08 -9.94
CA HIS A 189 7.30 -9.76 -9.48
C HIS A 189 8.22 -9.27 -8.38
N THR A 190 9.22 -8.46 -8.75
CA THR A 190 10.17 -7.87 -7.80
C THR A 190 10.51 -6.43 -8.20
N HIS A 191 10.80 -5.59 -7.20
CA HIS A 191 11.10 -4.17 -7.34
C HIS A 191 12.45 -3.83 -6.73
N THR A 192 13.15 -2.87 -7.32
CA THR A 192 14.48 -2.43 -6.94
C THR A 192 14.58 -0.90 -6.85
N PHE A 193 15.52 -0.42 -6.05
CA PHE A 193 15.94 0.97 -6.04
C PHE A 193 17.19 1.13 -6.93
N PRO A 194 17.30 2.18 -7.78
CA PRO A 194 16.40 3.33 -7.90
C PRO A 194 15.32 3.19 -8.98
N ALA A 195 15.20 2.06 -9.68
CA ALA A 195 14.25 1.88 -10.79
C ALA A 195 12.80 2.07 -10.36
N SER A 196 12.43 1.57 -9.19
CA SER A 196 11.15 1.77 -8.50
C SER A 196 11.35 2.60 -7.22
N PRO A 197 10.78 3.82 -7.12
CA PRO A 197 10.87 4.66 -5.91
C PRO A 197 10.22 4.05 -4.65
N CYS A 198 9.37 3.04 -4.82
CA CYS A 198 8.71 2.33 -3.74
C CYS A 198 9.62 1.29 -3.07
N SER A 199 10.70 0.86 -3.73
CA SER A 199 11.62 -0.17 -3.24
C SER A 199 12.79 0.47 -2.49
N SER A 200 13.37 -0.27 -1.53
CA SER A 200 14.59 0.12 -0.83
C SER A 200 15.77 -0.83 -1.11
N VAL A 201 15.52 -1.95 -1.79
CA VAL A 201 16.53 -2.97 -2.10
C VAL A 201 17.23 -2.67 -3.42
N SER A 202 18.56 -2.73 -3.44
CA SER A 202 19.32 -2.61 -4.70
C SER A 202 19.20 -3.87 -5.55
N GLU A 203 19.42 -3.73 -6.87
CA GLU A 203 19.51 -4.84 -7.83
C GLU A 203 20.39 -5.99 -7.30
N ASP A 204 21.59 -5.65 -6.82
CA ASP A 204 22.57 -6.62 -6.33
C ASP A 204 22.07 -7.39 -5.10
N HIS A 205 21.49 -6.70 -4.12
CA HIS A 205 21.00 -7.33 -2.89
C HIS A 205 19.78 -8.21 -3.17
N LEU A 206 18.89 -7.78 -4.07
CA LEU A 206 17.74 -8.56 -4.51
C LEU A 206 18.20 -9.89 -5.13
N ILE A 207 19.16 -9.83 -6.06
CA ILE A 207 19.70 -11.00 -6.75
C ILE A 207 20.44 -11.94 -5.79
N GLU A 208 21.27 -11.40 -4.90
CA GLU A 208 22.01 -12.22 -3.93
C GLU A 208 21.08 -12.92 -2.93
N GLU A 209 20.01 -12.27 -2.49
CA GLU A 209 19.01 -12.94 -1.64
C GLU A 209 18.26 -14.02 -2.40
N ALA A 210 17.81 -13.76 -3.63
CA ALA A 210 17.15 -14.76 -4.46
C ALA A 210 18.01 -16.03 -4.64
N LYS A 211 19.30 -15.85 -4.93
CA LYS A 211 20.29 -16.93 -4.97
C LYS A 211 20.41 -17.64 -3.63
N ARG A 212 20.56 -16.89 -2.54
CA ARG A 212 20.77 -17.43 -1.19
C ARG A 212 19.61 -18.32 -0.73
N ILE A 213 18.38 -17.96 -1.10
CA ILE A 213 17.18 -18.75 -0.77
C ILE A 213 16.90 -19.88 -1.76
N GLY A 214 17.68 -19.98 -2.85
CA GLY A 214 17.60 -21.06 -3.83
C GLY A 214 16.53 -20.89 -4.90
N LEU A 215 16.08 -19.66 -5.19
CA LEU A 215 15.32 -19.39 -6.41
C LEU A 215 16.21 -19.70 -7.62
N ASP A 216 15.61 -20.09 -8.74
CA ASP A 216 16.34 -20.32 -9.98
C ASP A 216 16.47 -19.04 -10.81
N GLY A 217 15.62 -18.04 -10.57
CA GLY A 217 15.68 -16.73 -11.21
C GLY A 217 14.71 -15.71 -10.64
N ILE A 218 14.83 -14.46 -11.10
CA ILE A 218 13.91 -13.36 -10.80
C ILE A 218 13.58 -12.55 -12.06
N CYS A 219 12.42 -11.91 -12.08
CA CYS A 219 12.09 -10.85 -13.05
C CYS A 219 12.13 -9.48 -12.36
N LEU A 220 12.92 -8.55 -12.92
CA LEU A 220 12.90 -7.15 -12.50
C LEU A 220 11.66 -6.51 -13.12
N ALA A 221 10.68 -6.15 -12.29
CA ALA A 221 9.35 -5.72 -12.70
C ALA A 221 8.99 -4.33 -12.17
N ASP A 222 9.99 -3.44 -12.10
CA ASP A 222 9.84 -2.08 -11.57
C ASP A 222 8.74 -1.26 -12.26
N HIS A 223 8.12 -0.36 -11.48
CA HIS A 223 6.97 0.43 -11.88
C HIS A 223 7.29 1.37 -13.03
N ASN A 224 6.61 1.17 -14.16
CA ASN A 224 6.75 1.99 -15.38
C ASN A 224 8.21 2.15 -15.84
N TYR A 225 9.10 1.24 -15.43
CA TYR A 225 10.50 1.26 -15.79
C TYR A 225 10.81 0.08 -16.69
N ILE A 226 11.37 0.37 -17.87
CA ILE A 226 11.78 -0.64 -18.83
C ILE A 226 13.27 -0.85 -18.69
N TRP A 227 13.65 -2.03 -18.21
CA TRP A 227 15.04 -2.42 -18.11
C TRP A 227 15.70 -2.51 -19.48
N GLU A 228 16.86 -1.87 -19.61
CA GLU A 228 17.72 -2.01 -20.79
C GLU A 228 18.31 -3.42 -20.85
N ALA A 229 18.30 -4.03 -22.03
CA ALA A 229 18.75 -5.41 -22.22
C ALA A 229 20.22 -5.60 -21.79
N ASN A 230 21.07 -4.63 -22.10
CA ASN A 230 22.49 -4.67 -21.71
C ASN A 230 22.67 -4.64 -20.19
N ARG A 231 21.85 -3.85 -19.46
CA ARG A 231 21.94 -3.77 -17.99
C ARG A 231 21.56 -5.09 -17.34
N VAL A 232 20.50 -5.74 -17.81
CA VAL A 232 20.10 -7.05 -17.28
C VAL A 232 21.14 -8.13 -17.61
N GLU A 233 21.75 -8.06 -18.79
CA GLU A 233 22.84 -8.98 -19.15
C GLU A 233 24.09 -8.78 -18.27
N GLU A 234 24.45 -7.53 -17.93
CA GLU A 234 25.50 -7.23 -16.95
C GLU A 234 25.21 -7.87 -15.59
N LEU A 235 23.96 -7.76 -15.10
CA LEU A 235 23.55 -8.36 -13.83
C LEU A 235 23.62 -9.89 -13.88
N ARG A 236 23.17 -10.52 -14.98
CA ARG A 236 23.30 -11.97 -15.17
C ARG A 236 24.75 -12.42 -15.09
N GLN A 237 25.65 -11.74 -15.80
CA GLN A 237 27.07 -12.08 -15.84
C GLN A 237 27.74 -11.86 -14.48
N LYS A 238 27.47 -10.72 -13.85
CA LYS A 238 28.01 -10.35 -12.54
C LYS A 238 27.64 -11.38 -11.47
N HIS A 239 26.39 -11.84 -11.45
CA HIS A 239 25.88 -12.70 -10.40
C HIS A 239 25.87 -14.20 -10.76
N GLY A 240 26.06 -14.55 -12.04
CA GLY A 240 25.89 -15.92 -12.53
C GLY A 240 24.48 -16.46 -12.25
N PHE A 241 23.46 -15.60 -12.44
CA PHE A 241 22.08 -15.87 -12.02
C PHE A 241 21.07 -15.44 -13.08
N LEU A 242 19.94 -16.15 -13.16
CA LEU A 242 18.89 -15.83 -14.12
C LEU A 242 18.12 -14.59 -13.68
N VAL A 243 18.42 -13.47 -14.31
CA VAL A 243 17.69 -12.21 -14.15
C VAL A 243 16.94 -11.93 -15.45
N LEU A 244 15.63 -11.72 -15.40
CA LEU A 244 14.77 -11.55 -16.57
C LEU A 244 14.13 -10.16 -16.57
N ARG A 245 13.86 -9.65 -17.76
CA ARG A 245 13.17 -8.37 -17.94
C ARG A 245 11.66 -8.55 -17.83
N GLY A 246 11.06 -7.82 -16.89
CA GLY A 246 9.65 -7.49 -16.87
C GLY A 246 9.47 -5.97 -16.71
N THR A 247 8.24 -5.57 -16.42
CA THR A 247 7.89 -4.24 -15.92
C THR A 247 6.47 -4.30 -15.36
N GLU A 248 6.19 -3.55 -14.30
CA GLU A 248 4.83 -3.37 -13.80
C GLU A 248 4.29 -2.04 -14.30
N ILE A 249 3.36 -2.08 -15.25
CA ILE A 249 2.75 -0.87 -15.82
C ILE A 249 1.52 -0.47 -15.00
N THR A 250 1.51 0.79 -14.56
CA THR A 250 0.33 1.38 -13.93
C THR A 250 -0.70 1.74 -15.00
N THR A 251 -1.92 1.23 -14.85
CA THR A 251 -3.04 1.48 -15.76
C THR A 251 -4.26 2.05 -15.05
N ASP A 252 -5.20 2.57 -15.85
CA ASP A 252 -6.52 3.00 -15.41
C ASP A 252 -7.40 1.87 -14.81
N GLN A 253 -6.96 0.62 -14.88
CA GLN A 253 -7.63 -0.56 -14.33
C GLN A 253 -6.82 -1.31 -13.26
N GLY A 254 -5.68 -0.74 -12.83
CA GLY A 254 -4.76 -1.34 -11.85
C GLY A 254 -3.38 -1.63 -12.45
N HIS A 255 -2.60 -2.46 -11.78
CA HIS A 255 -1.25 -2.76 -12.21
C HIS A 255 -1.18 -4.04 -13.05
N ILE A 256 -0.32 -4.01 -14.07
CA ILE A 256 -0.15 -5.11 -15.02
C ILE A 256 1.33 -5.45 -15.12
N LEU A 257 1.70 -6.69 -14.84
CA LEU A 257 3.04 -7.18 -15.20
C LEU A 257 3.08 -7.43 -16.71
N VAL A 258 4.12 -6.92 -17.35
CA VAL A 258 4.31 -7.01 -18.79
C VAL A 258 5.66 -7.63 -19.09
N PHE A 259 5.66 -8.63 -19.97
CA PHE A 259 6.86 -9.33 -20.44
C PHE A 259 6.97 -9.26 -21.96
N GLY A 260 8.20 -9.28 -22.47
CA GLY A 260 8.46 -9.34 -23.92
C GLY A 260 8.30 -8.01 -24.65
N VAL A 261 8.69 -6.92 -24.01
CA VAL A 261 8.41 -5.55 -24.46
C VAL A 261 9.66 -4.68 -24.47
N ASN A 262 9.60 -3.63 -25.29
CA ASN A 262 10.68 -2.69 -25.55
C ASN A 262 10.22 -1.27 -25.17
N ASN A 263 11.09 -0.28 -25.31
CA ASN A 263 10.95 1.09 -24.78
C ASN A 263 9.71 1.89 -25.24
N ASN A 264 8.85 1.34 -26.10
CA ASN A 264 7.66 2.01 -26.65
C ASN A 264 6.35 1.67 -25.90
N ILE A 265 6.42 1.02 -24.73
CA ILE A 265 5.21 0.57 -24.03
C ILE A 265 4.85 1.40 -22.78
N THR A 266 5.76 2.22 -22.26
CA THR A 266 5.51 3.02 -21.06
C THR A 266 4.48 4.12 -21.29
N PRO A 267 3.78 4.56 -20.22
CA PRO A 267 2.88 5.70 -20.29
C PRO A 267 3.63 6.97 -20.73
N ASP A 268 2.98 7.80 -21.54
CA ASP A 268 3.42 9.17 -21.78
C ASP A 268 2.86 10.06 -20.65
N GLY A 269 3.66 11.00 -20.11
CA GLY A 269 3.15 11.99 -19.16
C GLY A 269 2.95 11.49 -17.74
N ASP A 270 1.70 11.42 -17.26
CA ASP A 270 1.34 11.29 -15.84
C ASP A 270 1.51 9.89 -15.22
N GLY A 271 2.12 8.97 -15.96
CA GLY A 271 2.47 7.64 -15.47
C GLY A 271 1.33 6.62 -15.47
N ILE A 272 0.15 6.96 -16.03
CA ILE A 272 -0.99 6.06 -16.14
C ILE A 272 -1.31 5.81 -17.62
N LEU A 273 -1.30 4.55 -18.05
CA LEU A 273 -1.67 4.16 -19.40
C LEU A 273 -3.06 3.50 -19.42
N SER A 274 -3.87 3.76 -20.45
CA SER A 274 -5.11 2.98 -20.61
C SER A 274 -4.77 1.51 -20.84
N LEU A 275 -5.45 0.60 -20.14
CA LEU A 275 -5.21 -0.84 -20.27
C LEU A 275 -5.43 -1.35 -21.71
N GLU A 276 -6.40 -0.77 -22.43
CA GLU A 276 -6.66 -1.09 -23.83
C GLU A 276 -5.48 -0.70 -24.74
N VAL A 277 -4.94 0.50 -24.56
CA VAL A 277 -3.75 0.97 -25.28
C VAL A 277 -2.54 0.11 -24.93
N LEU A 278 -2.37 -0.26 -23.65
CA LEU A 278 -1.31 -1.18 -23.24
C LEU A 278 -1.46 -2.53 -23.97
N ARG A 279 -2.66 -3.11 -24.01
CA ARG A 279 -2.91 -4.38 -24.71
C ARG A 279 -2.48 -4.32 -26.18
N GLU A 280 -2.86 -3.27 -26.90
CA GLU A 280 -2.47 -3.10 -28.30
C GLU A 280 -0.94 -3.03 -28.47
N ARG A 281 -0.25 -2.31 -27.59
CA ARG A 281 1.21 -2.18 -27.62
C ARG A 281 1.90 -3.51 -27.33
N VAL A 282 1.41 -4.26 -26.34
CA VAL A 282 1.97 -5.57 -25.96
C VAL A 282 1.70 -6.61 -27.05
N GLU A 283 0.52 -6.62 -27.67
CA GLU A 283 0.22 -7.52 -28.78
C GLU A 283 1.14 -7.29 -29.99
N LYS A 284 1.43 -6.02 -30.34
CA LYS A 284 2.41 -5.68 -31.39
C LYS A 284 3.83 -6.16 -31.07
N ALA A 285 4.18 -6.24 -29.79
CA ALA A 285 5.47 -6.74 -29.33
C ALA A 285 5.51 -8.27 -29.16
N ASP A 286 4.40 -8.97 -29.41
CA ASP A 286 4.23 -10.39 -29.08
C ASP A 286 4.53 -10.69 -27.60
N GLY A 287 4.19 -9.76 -26.71
CA GLY A 287 4.41 -9.86 -25.27
C GLY A 287 3.27 -10.54 -24.51
N PHE A 288 3.35 -10.51 -23.18
CA PHE A 288 2.41 -11.18 -22.27
C PHE A 288 2.03 -10.28 -21.11
N MET A 289 0.75 -10.28 -20.71
CA MET A 289 0.19 -9.44 -19.65
C MET A 289 -0.39 -10.26 -18.50
N ILE A 290 -0.05 -9.90 -17.27
CA ILE A 290 -0.59 -10.51 -16.05
C ILE A 290 -1.24 -9.43 -15.22
N ALA A 291 -2.50 -9.63 -14.80
CA ALA A 291 -3.11 -8.77 -13.80
C ALA A 291 -2.38 -8.93 -12.46
N ALA A 292 -1.63 -7.90 -12.05
CA ALA A 292 -0.88 -7.90 -10.80
C ALA A 292 -1.84 -7.61 -9.64
N HIS A 293 -1.83 -8.48 -8.63
CA HIS A 293 -2.63 -8.36 -7.39
C HIS A 293 -3.96 -7.59 -7.54
N PRO A 294 -4.89 -8.05 -8.41
CA PRO A 294 -6.00 -7.25 -8.94
C PRO A 294 -7.03 -6.81 -7.90
N PHE A 295 -6.98 -7.39 -6.69
CA PHE A 295 -7.89 -7.14 -5.58
C PHE A 295 -7.19 -6.56 -4.35
N ARG A 296 -5.94 -6.12 -4.46
CA ARG A 296 -5.21 -5.43 -3.38
C ARG A 296 -6.02 -4.25 -2.84
N GLY A 297 -6.21 -4.19 -1.53
CA GLY A 297 -6.91 -3.11 -0.85
C GLY A 297 -8.44 -3.21 -0.91
N PHE A 298 -9.01 -4.12 -1.70
CA PHE A 298 -10.47 -4.30 -1.78
C PHE A 298 -11.03 -4.99 -0.53
N LEU A 299 -10.25 -5.85 0.16
CA LEU A 299 -10.71 -6.51 1.40
C LEU A 299 -10.56 -5.65 2.65
N VAL A 300 -9.72 -4.61 2.60
CA VAL A 300 -9.50 -3.67 3.73
C VAL A 300 -10.73 -2.78 3.95
N PHE A 301 -11.60 -2.62 2.94
CA PHE A 301 -12.89 -1.93 3.03
C PHE A 301 -14.07 -2.83 3.36
N GLY A 302 -13.84 -4.11 3.66
CA GLY A 302 -14.90 -5.08 3.92
C GLY A 302 -15.70 -5.37 2.66
N VAL A 303 -15.43 -6.49 2.00
CA VAL A 303 -16.17 -6.92 0.79
C VAL A 303 -17.67 -7.09 1.02
N LYS A 304 -18.12 -7.28 2.26
CA LYS A 304 -19.54 -7.25 2.61
C LYS A 304 -20.19 -5.86 2.46
N GLN A 305 -19.44 -4.77 2.51
CA GLN A 305 -19.95 -3.40 2.27
C GLN A 305 -19.90 -2.97 0.80
N LEU A 306 -19.07 -3.62 -0.04
CA LEU A 306 -18.94 -3.31 -1.47
C LEU A 306 -19.69 -4.27 -2.41
N GLY A 307 -20.24 -5.38 -1.91
CA GLY A 307 -21.02 -6.32 -2.73
C GLY A 307 -20.21 -7.01 -3.84
N LEU A 308 -18.88 -7.06 -3.72
CA LEU A 308 -18.00 -7.67 -4.72
C LEU A 308 -17.96 -9.19 -4.52
N THR A 309 -18.97 -9.88 -5.03
CA THR A 309 -18.95 -11.35 -5.18
C THR A 309 -17.90 -11.77 -6.21
N VAL A 310 -17.48 -13.04 -6.17
CA VAL A 310 -16.62 -13.62 -7.22
C VAL A 310 -17.25 -13.40 -8.59
N GLU A 311 -18.54 -13.66 -8.73
CA GLU A 311 -19.31 -13.45 -9.97
C GLU A 311 -19.21 -12.00 -10.48
N ASN A 312 -19.40 -11.01 -9.60
CA ASN A 312 -19.29 -9.61 -9.97
C ASN A 312 -17.84 -9.25 -10.34
N ALA A 313 -16.85 -9.73 -9.60
CA ALA A 313 -15.45 -9.52 -9.89
C ALA A 313 -15.04 -10.09 -11.26
N MET A 314 -15.59 -11.25 -11.65
CA MET A 314 -15.36 -11.85 -12.97
C MET A 314 -15.82 -10.97 -14.13
N THR A 315 -16.76 -10.04 -13.90
CA THR A 315 -17.25 -9.11 -14.95
C THR A 315 -16.36 -7.89 -15.17
N ARG A 316 -15.31 -7.70 -14.35
CA ARG A 316 -14.47 -6.50 -14.43
C ARG A 316 -13.81 -6.37 -15.80
N PRO A 317 -13.76 -5.16 -16.41
CA PRO A 317 -13.21 -4.97 -17.75
C PRO A 317 -11.76 -5.43 -17.94
N LEU A 318 -10.92 -5.38 -16.89
CA LEU A 318 -9.49 -5.73 -17.02
C LEU A 318 -9.25 -7.14 -17.56
N PHE A 319 -10.13 -8.09 -17.24
CA PHE A 319 -9.98 -9.50 -17.62
C PHE A 319 -10.18 -9.73 -19.12
N LYS A 320 -10.61 -8.71 -19.88
CA LYS A 320 -10.66 -8.77 -21.35
C LYS A 320 -9.28 -8.53 -21.99
N TYR A 321 -8.33 -7.97 -21.24
CA TYR A 321 -7.07 -7.45 -21.79
C TYR A 321 -5.83 -8.19 -21.26
N VAL A 322 -5.94 -9.01 -20.23
CA VAL A 322 -4.81 -9.76 -19.64
C VAL A 322 -4.81 -11.21 -20.08
N ASP A 323 -3.63 -11.85 -20.01
CA ASP A 323 -3.42 -13.25 -20.40
C ASP A 323 -3.41 -14.21 -19.20
N ALA A 324 -3.07 -13.69 -18.01
CA ALA A 324 -3.00 -14.42 -16.74
C ALA A 324 -3.36 -13.52 -15.55
N VAL A 325 -3.50 -14.15 -14.38
CA VAL A 325 -3.78 -13.46 -13.11
C VAL A 325 -2.73 -13.83 -12.06
N GLU A 326 -2.24 -12.86 -11.31
CA GLU A 326 -1.44 -13.10 -10.12
C GLU A 326 -2.37 -13.46 -8.95
N VAL A 327 -2.29 -14.71 -8.49
CA VAL A 327 -3.17 -15.25 -7.43
C VAL A 327 -2.43 -15.52 -6.12
N MET A 328 -1.10 -15.45 -6.15
CA MET A 328 -0.23 -15.56 -4.97
C MET A 328 0.74 -14.38 -4.96
N ASN A 329 0.34 -13.29 -4.30
CA ASN A 329 1.13 -12.07 -4.15
C ASN A 329 1.53 -11.85 -2.68
N GLY A 330 2.78 -11.42 -2.44
CA GLY A 330 3.33 -11.30 -1.08
C GLY A 330 2.90 -10.06 -0.30
N LYS A 331 2.33 -9.06 -0.99
CA LYS A 331 1.89 -7.76 -0.42
C LYS A 331 0.37 -7.70 -0.19
N VAL A 332 -0.34 -8.81 -0.34
CA VAL A 332 -1.78 -8.91 -0.09
C VAL A 332 -2.09 -9.97 0.95
N THR A 333 -3.29 -9.90 1.52
CA THR A 333 -3.77 -10.87 2.51
C THR A 333 -4.07 -12.23 1.88
N GLU A 334 -4.05 -13.29 2.69
CA GLU A 334 -4.44 -14.64 2.23
C GLU A 334 -5.85 -14.67 1.62
N LYS A 335 -6.79 -13.87 2.16
CA LYS A 335 -8.14 -13.74 1.62
C LYS A 335 -8.17 -13.06 0.26
N GLU A 336 -7.31 -12.07 0.01
CA GLU A 336 -7.19 -11.41 -1.30
C GLU A 336 -6.62 -12.39 -2.33
N ASN A 337 -5.61 -13.17 -1.95
CA ASN A 337 -5.06 -14.25 -2.79
C ASN A 337 -6.12 -15.33 -3.07
N GLU A 338 -6.88 -15.77 -2.06
CA GLU A 338 -7.97 -16.73 -2.23
C GLU A 338 -9.06 -16.18 -3.17
N PHE A 339 -9.46 -14.92 -3.00
CA PHE A 339 -10.44 -14.28 -3.87
C PHE A 339 -9.91 -14.15 -5.30
N SER A 340 -8.65 -13.75 -5.49
CA SER A 340 -7.99 -13.71 -6.80
C SER A 340 -7.99 -15.09 -7.46
N SER A 341 -7.66 -16.14 -6.71
CA SER A 341 -7.68 -17.52 -7.17
C SER A 341 -9.09 -17.97 -7.58
N GLN A 342 -10.14 -17.64 -6.82
CA GLN A 342 -11.53 -17.99 -7.16
C GLN A 342 -11.99 -17.28 -8.44
N VAL A 343 -11.62 -16.02 -8.63
CA VAL A 343 -11.94 -15.27 -9.86
C VAL A 343 -11.19 -15.82 -11.07
N ALA A 344 -9.89 -16.08 -10.93
CA ALA A 344 -9.08 -16.67 -11.99
C ALA A 344 -9.60 -18.06 -12.42
N ALA A 345 -9.95 -18.90 -11.43
CA ALA A 345 -10.59 -20.20 -11.62
C ALA A 345 -11.91 -20.08 -12.39
N GLY A 346 -12.80 -19.19 -11.95
CA GLY A 346 -14.10 -18.98 -12.58
C GLY A 346 -14.00 -18.51 -14.04
N LEU A 347 -12.94 -17.79 -14.39
CA LEU A 347 -12.67 -17.31 -15.73
C LEU A 347 -11.79 -18.26 -16.57
N GLY A 348 -11.22 -19.30 -15.98
CA GLY A 348 -10.26 -20.20 -16.65
C GLY A 348 -8.92 -19.53 -16.99
N PHE A 349 -8.53 -18.50 -16.24
CA PHE A 349 -7.23 -17.84 -16.40
C PHE A 349 -6.09 -18.70 -15.84
N PRO A 350 -4.95 -18.79 -16.54
CA PRO A 350 -3.74 -19.31 -15.92
C PRO A 350 -3.30 -18.37 -14.79
N SER A 351 -2.66 -18.97 -13.79
CA SER A 351 -2.34 -18.31 -12.52
C SER A 351 -0.85 -18.23 -12.29
N THR A 352 -0.38 -17.10 -11.77
CA THR A 352 1.02 -16.86 -11.40
C THR A 352 1.16 -16.41 -9.96
N GLY A 353 2.39 -16.51 -9.45
CA GLY A 353 2.77 -16.03 -8.14
C GLY A 353 4.07 -15.24 -8.19
N GLY A 354 4.17 -14.24 -7.32
CA GLY A 354 5.31 -13.35 -7.20
C GLY A 354 5.36 -12.74 -5.79
N SER A 355 6.56 -12.44 -5.31
CA SER A 355 6.71 -11.85 -3.97
C SER A 355 6.18 -10.43 -3.91
N ASP A 356 6.26 -9.70 -5.03
CA ASP A 356 6.13 -8.25 -5.06
C ASP A 356 7.09 -7.59 -4.03
N ALA A 357 8.32 -8.12 -3.99
CA ALA A 357 9.34 -7.71 -3.05
C ALA A 357 9.79 -6.27 -3.31
N HIS A 358 9.73 -5.46 -2.26
CA HIS A 358 10.29 -4.10 -2.20
C HIS A 358 11.44 -4.03 -1.18
N GLU A 359 11.59 -5.09 -0.39
CA GLU A 359 12.60 -5.29 0.65
C GLU A 359 13.24 -6.68 0.47
N VAL A 360 14.50 -6.83 0.90
CA VAL A 360 15.27 -8.08 0.76
C VAL A 360 14.54 -9.28 1.37
N ASN A 361 13.97 -9.14 2.56
CA ASN A 361 13.33 -10.24 3.29
C ASN A 361 12.01 -10.73 2.67
N GLU A 362 11.48 -10.03 1.66
CA GLU A 362 10.22 -10.37 0.98
C GLU A 362 10.44 -11.27 -0.23
N VAL A 363 11.66 -11.30 -0.76
CA VAL A 363 12.03 -12.07 -1.96
C VAL A 363 11.61 -13.52 -1.83
N GLY A 364 10.92 -14.03 -2.86
CA GLY A 364 10.51 -15.41 -2.96
C GLY A 364 9.48 -15.89 -1.93
N ILE A 365 8.68 -15.01 -1.28
CA ILE A 365 7.51 -15.46 -0.50
C ILE A 365 6.59 -16.33 -1.39
N TYR A 366 6.27 -15.80 -2.57
CA TYR A 366 5.64 -16.54 -3.66
C TYR A 366 6.49 -16.46 -4.91
N ALA A 367 6.34 -17.45 -5.78
CA ALA A 367 7.03 -17.51 -7.06
C ALA A 367 6.17 -18.30 -8.06
N THR A 368 6.67 -18.42 -9.28
CA THR A 368 6.06 -19.24 -10.33
C THR A 368 7.00 -20.38 -10.69
N GLN A 369 6.51 -21.61 -10.59
CA GLN A 369 7.22 -22.80 -11.04
C GLN A 369 6.93 -23.04 -12.52
N PHE A 370 7.99 -23.12 -13.32
CA PHE A 370 7.96 -23.51 -14.72
C PHE A 370 8.45 -24.95 -14.86
N PHE A 371 7.74 -25.73 -15.68
CA PHE A 371 8.05 -27.16 -15.86
C PHE A 371 9.09 -27.44 -16.96
N ASP A 372 9.42 -26.43 -17.77
CA ASP A 372 10.49 -26.45 -18.76
C ASP A 372 11.64 -25.52 -18.34
N SER A 373 12.80 -25.66 -18.99
CA SER A 373 13.95 -24.79 -18.73
C SER A 373 13.72 -23.39 -19.28
N ILE A 374 14.08 -22.37 -18.49
CA ILE A 374 14.05 -20.97 -18.90
C ILE A 374 15.47 -20.43 -18.84
N LYS A 375 16.00 -19.93 -19.96
CA LYS A 375 17.35 -19.36 -20.04
C LYS A 375 17.35 -17.86 -20.30
N ASP A 376 16.28 -17.36 -20.91
CA ASP A 376 16.12 -15.97 -21.32
C ASP A 376 14.63 -15.58 -21.36
N GLU A 377 14.35 -14.33 -21.73
CA GLU A 377 12.99 -13.80 -21.87
C GLU A 377 12.16 -14.53 -22.92
N LYS A 378 12.78 -15.06 -23.98
CA LYS A 378 12.07 -15.77 -25.04
C LYS A 378 11.54 -17.11 -24.53
N ASP A 379 12.34 -17.84 -23.78
CA ASP A 379 11.91 -19.06 -23.11
C ASP A 379 10.77 -18.77 -22.11
N LEU A 380 10.90 -17.68 -21.33
CA LEU A 380 9.85 -17.25 -20.39
C LEU A 380 8.52 -17.00 -21.11
N LEU A 381 8.52 -16.20 -22.19
CA LEU A 381 7.32 -15.90 -22.97
C LEU A 381 6.69 -17.16 -23.57
N ASN A 382 7.50 -18.07 -24.10
CA ASN A 382 7.00 -19.34 -24.62
C ASN A 382 6.32 -20.16 -23.52
N ALA A 383 6.92 -20.25 -22.34
CA ALA A 383 6.34 -20.98 -21.22
C ALA A 383 5.05 -20.32 -20.70
N LEU A 384 5.00 -18.98 -20.66
CA LEU A 384 3.82 -18.20 -20.30
C LEU A 384 2.66 -18.42 -21.28
N LYS A 385 2.91 -18.35 -22.59
CA LYS A 385 1.91 -18.58 -23.63
C LYS A 385 1.42 -20.03 -23.67
N ASN A 386 2.31 -20.99 -23.41
CA ASN A 386 1.97 -22.42 -23.35
C ASN A 386 1.28 -22.84 -22.04
N ARG A 387 1.09 -21.91 -21.08
CA ARG A 387 0.48 -22.18 -19.77
C ARG A 387 1.15 -23.33 -19.02
N ASN A 388 2.46 -23.48 -19.20
CA ASN A 388 3.24 -24.58 -18.60
C ASN A 388 3.95 -24.14 -17.31
N TYR A 389 3.15 -23.62 -16.37
CA TYR A 389 3.61 -23.13 -15.08
C TYR A 389 2.50 -23.23 -14.02
N SER A 390 2.87 -23.03 -12.76
CA SER A 390 1.94 -22.95 -11.64
C SER A 390 2.49 -22.03 -10.56
N PRO A 391 1.63 -21.29 -9.84
CA PRO A 391 2.09 -20.47 -8.72
C PRO A 391 2.48 -21.37 -7.55
N VAL A 392 3.50 -20.98 -6.78
CA VAL A 392 4.00 -21.75 -5.64
C VAL A 392 4.32 -20.86 -4.45
N THR A 393 4.05 -21.36 -3.25
CA THR A 393 4.67 -20.83 -2.02
C THR A 393 6.11 -21.32 -1.99
N PHE A 394 7.07 -20.41 -2.16
CA PHE A 394 8.48 -20.78 -2.19
C PHE A 394 9.10 -20.66 -0.81
N ARG A 395 9.00 -19.47 -0.20
CA ARG A 395 9.40 -19.23 1.18
C ARG A 395 8.17 -19.17 2.07
N LYS A 396 7.97 -20.19 2.91
CA LYS A 396 7.06 -20.05 4.05
C LYS A 396 7.65 -18.97 4.94
N GLY A 397 6.87 -17.94 5.28
CA GLY A 397 7.30 -16.90 6.21
C GLY A 397 7.62 -17.49 7.59
N GLY A 398 8.84 -18.01 7.75
CA GLY A 398 9.41 -18.62 8.94
C GLY A 398 10.82 -18.05 9.16
N ALA A 399 11.18 -17.83 10.41
CA ALA A 399 12.38 -17.10 10.81
C ALA A 399 13.64 -17.57 10.07
N LEU A 400 14.41 -16.61 9.55
CA LEU A 400 15.86 -16.79 9.45
C LEU A 400 16.34 -16.99 10.89
N THR A 401 16.67 -18.22 11.25
CA THR A 401 17.44 -18.54 12.46
C THR A 401 18.86 -18.08 12.32
#